data_AF-A0AAD1JH09-F1
#
_entry.id   AF-A0AAD1JH09-F1
#
_cell.length_a   1.000
_cell.length_b   1.000
_cell.length_c   1.000
_cell.angle_alpha   90.00
_cell.angle_beta   90.00
_cell.angle_gamma   90.00
#
_symmetry.space_group_name_H-M   'P 1'
#
loop_
_entity.id
_entity.type
_entity.pdbx_description
1 polymer ?
#
loop_
_entity_poly.entity_id
_entity_poly.type
_entity_poly.pdbx_seq_one_letter_code
_entity_poly.pdbx_strand_id
1 'polypeptide(L)'
;MDKGKLITKIIFGEEEISKVKFPVDEETKKSFEIAWDIWENFERQIRKPIRAMIAKKIYDMLKEKIENEESFQNYKIINKGFLDGRKLGHLLFFPDVWLLNNEDEPILSYSLEYDIKDYYDISYGIIKKNKNIPFRGYNPTKFKELLEIQKKLENIDFESSEEYLVWKWFKEPYGGMWQLEFYEKVIIEGVNKVASYYVNELKSLIEQTQDDIDNFIEKYKKEKGLL
;
A
#
# COMPACT_ATOMS: atom_id res chain seq x y z
N MET A 1 3.05 33.05 -11.71
CA MET A 1 4.27 33.15 -10.89
C MET A 1 4.59 31.75 -10.40
N ASP A 2 5.83 31.29 -10.58
CA ASP A 2 6.28 29.98 -10.10
C ASP A 2 6.24 29.95 -8.56
N LYS A 3 5.58 28.95 -7.97
CA LYS A 3 5.42 28.83 -6.51
C LYS A 3 6.77 28.68 -5.79
N GLY A 4 7.76 28.03 -6.42
CA GLY A 4 9.10 27.90 -5.88
C GLY A 4 9.82 29.25 -5.79
N LYS A 5 9.68 30.06 -6.86
CA LYS A 5 10.19 31.45 -6.87
C LYS A 5 9.49 32.32 -5.83
N LEU A 6 8.18 32.15 -5.64
CA LEU A 6 7.43 32.88 -4.62
C LEU A 6 7.90 32.51 -3.21
N ILE A 7 8.07 31.23 -2.88
CA ILE A 7 8.55 30.79 -1.57
C ILE A 7 9.96 31.33 -1.32
N THR A 8 10.85 31.24 -2.31
CA THR A 8 12.21 31.78 -2.20
C THR A 8 12.18 33.28 -1.94
N LYS A 9 11.29 34.02 -2.62
CA LYS A 9 11.12 35.46 -2.43
C LYS A 9 10.54 35.82 -1.06
N ILE A 10 9.57 35.04 -0.57
CA ILE A 10 8.97 35.23 0.76
C ILE A 10 10.02 35.02 1.84
N ILE A 11 10.85 33.98 1.72
CA ILE A 11 11.81 33.63 2.76
C ILE A 11 13.05 34.52 2.67
N PHE A 12 13.64 34.67 1.49
CA PHE A 12 14.96 35.24 1.27
C PHE A 12 14.98 36.60 0.55
N GLY A 13 13.81 37.16 0.21
CA GLY A 13 13.69 38.41 -0.57
C GLY A 13 14.02 38.27 -2.06
N GLU A 14 14.57 37.13 -2.49
CA GLU A 14 15.02 36.86 -3.86
C GLU A 14 14.19 35.76 -4.53
N GLU A 15 13.92 35.88 -5.83
CA GLU A 15 13.16 34.87 -6.57
C GLU A 15 13.99 33.63 -6.95
N GLU A 16 15.33 33.71 -6.86
CA GLU A 16 16.25 32.63 -7.21
C GLU A 16 17.23 32.39 -6.07
N ILE A 17 17.32 31.13 -5.60
CA ILE A 17 18.19 30.76 -4.48
C ILE A 17 19.67 31.07 -4.75
N SER A 18 20.09 31.04 -6.03
CA SER A 18 21.46 31.35 -6.45
C SER A 18 21.85 32.82 -6.24
N LYS A 19 20.86 33.72 -6.06
CA LYS A 19 21.08 35.14 -5.79
C LYS A 19 21.09 35.47 -4.30
N VAL A 20 20.68 34.52 -3.45
CA VAL A 20 20.68 34.69 -2.00
C VAL A 20 22.12 34.73 -1.49
N LYS A 21 22.47 35.80 -0.78
CA LYS A 21 23.78 35.93 -0.12
C LYS A 21 23.67 35.40 1.30
N PHE A 22 24.44 34.35 1.60
CA PHE A 22 24.58 33.83 2.96
C PHE A 22 25.85 34.38 3.61
N PRO A 23 25.86 34.69 4.93
CA PRO A 23 24.75 34.56 5.89
C PRO A 23 23.66 35.62 5.71
N VAL A 24 22.42 35.24 6.02
CA VAL A 24 21.22 36.09 5.91
C VAL A 24 20.90 36.77 7.24
N ASP A 25 20.12 37.85 7.21
CA ASP A 25 19.73 38.59 8.42
C ASP A 25 18.70 37.84 9.30
N GLU A 26 18.45 38.39 10.50
CA GLU A 26 17.51 37.81 11.47
C GLU A 26 16.08 37.74 10.95
N GLU A 27 15.66 38.65 10.07
CA GLU A 27 14.33 38.63 9.47
C GLU A 27 14.18 37.44 8.51
N THR A 28 15.19 37.21 7.66
CA THR A 28 15.27 36.07 6.77
C THR A 28 15.31 34.75 7.55
N LYS A 29 16.11 34.69 8.61
CA LYS A 29 16.17 33.52 9.49
C LYS A 29 14.80 33.21 10.10
N LYS A 30 14.11 34.22 10.62
CA LYS A 30 12.76 34.07 11.16
C LYS A 30 11.75 33.60 10.12
N SER A 31 11.81 34.13 8.89
CA SER A 31 10.95 33.70 7.78
C SER A 31 11.21 32.24 7.39
N PHE A 32 12.47 31.81 7.38
CA PHE A 32 12.84 30.42 7.15
C PHE A 32 12.33 29.50 8.26
N GLU A 33 12.51 29.87 9.53
CA GLU A 33 12.00 29.12 10.68
C GLU A 33 10.47 28.94 10.60
N ILE A 34 9.73 29.99 10.27
CA ILE A 34 8.27 29.92 10.07
C ILE A 34 7.91 28.97 8.91
N ALA A 35 8.60 29.07 7.77
CA ALA A 35 8.32 28.20 6.63
C ALA A 35 8.62 26.72 6.94
N TRP A 36 9.71 26.47 7.67
CA TRP A 36 10.08 25.13 8.15
C TRP A 36 9.03 24.58 9.12
N ASP A 37 8.63 25.38 10.10
CA ASP A 37 7.59 25.02 11.07
C ASP A 37 6.25 24.73 10.39
N ILE A 38 5.86 25.52 9.39
CA ILE A 38 4.65 25.27 8.61
C ILE A 38 4.75 23.92 7.90
N TRP A 39 5.87 23.62 7.26
CA TRP A 39 6.07 22.35 6.55
C TRP A 39 6.03 21.15 7.52
N GLU A 40 6.78 21.20 8.62
CA GLU A 40 6.80 20.12 9.62
C GLU A 40 5.42 19.91 10.26
N ASN A 41 4.74 21.00 10.63
CA ASN A 41 3.42 20.92 11.24
C ASN A 41 2.37 20.44 10.23
N PHE A 42 2.44 20.85 8.96
CA PHE A 42 1.53 20.34 7.94
C PHE A 42 1.72 18.84 7.74
N GLU A 43 2.96 18.35 7.71
CA GLU A 43 3.24 16.92 7.61
C GLU A 43 2.72 16.16 8.85
N ARG A 44 3.04 16.62 10.06
CA ARG A 44 2.71 15.93 11.32
C ARG A 44 1.24 16.02 11.71
N GLN A 45 0.61 17.18 11.53
CA GLN A 45 -0.73 17.48 12.05
C GLN A 45 -1.83 17.28 11.02
N ILE A 46 -1.51 17.27 9.72
CA ILE A 46 -2.51 17.16 8.65
C ILE A 46 -2.27 15.91 7.81
N ARG A 47 -1.12 15.82 7.14
CA ARG A 47 -0.86 14.75 6.16
C ARG A 47 -0.82 13.37 6.79
N LYS A 48 -0.03 13.19 7.85
CA LYS A 48 0.09 11.91 8.54
C LYS A 48 -1.25 11.44 9.15
N PRO A 49 -2.03 12.30 9.85
CA PRO A 49 -3.37 11.92 10.32
C PRO A 49 -4.33 11.52 9.20
N ILE A 50 -4.35 12.23 8.06
CA ILE A 50 -5.18 11.85 6.91
C ILE A 50 -4.84 10.45 6.42
N ARG A 51 -3.54 10.13 6.28
CA ARG A 51 -3.10 8.80 5.83
C ARG A 51 -3.50 7.71 6.83
N ALA A 52 -3.36 7.96 8.13
CA ALA A 52 -3.82 7.05 9.17
C ALA A 52 -5.35 6.84 9.13
N MET A 53 -6.14 7.90 8.89
CA MET A 53 -7.59 7.79 8.72
C MET A 53 -7.97 6.92 7.53
N ILE A 54 -7.23 7.04 6.41
CA ILE A 54 -7.45 6.22 5.21
C ILE A 54 -7.09 4.76 5.48
N ALA A 55 -5.92 4.49 6.06
CA ALA A 55 -5.50 3.13 6.42
C ALA A 55 -6.51 2.46 7.36
N LYS A 56 -6.97 3.19 8.38
CA LYS A 56 -8.01 2.72 9.29
C LYS A 56 -9.34 2.46 8.57
N LYS A 57 -9.75 3.36 7.66
CA LYS A 57 -11.00 3.17 6.91
C LYS A 57 -10.92 1.97 5.96
N ILE A 58 -9.79 1.73 5.29
CA ILE A 58 -9.57 0.53 4.47
C ILE A 58 -9.76 -0.73 5.32
N TYR A 59 -9.12 -0.78 6.50
CA TYR A 59 -9.24 -1.91 7.41
C TYR A 59 -10.68 -2.14 7.88
N ASP A 60 -11.38 -1.06 8.28
CA ASP A 60 -12.76 -1.16 8.75
C ASP A 60 -13.70 -1.62 7.62
N MET A 61 -13.49 -1.16 6.38
CA MET A 61 -14.26 -1.62 5.23
C MET A 61 -14.02 -3.09 4.91
N LEU A 62 -12.77 -3.57 4.97
CA LEU A 62 -12.49 -4.99 4.77
C LEU A 62 -13.10 -5.86 5.88
N LYS A 63 -13.11 -5.37 7.14
CA LYS A 63 -13.82 -6.04 8.23
C LYS A 63 -15.32 -6.09 8.00
N GLU A 64 -15.92 -4.98 7.61
CA GLU A 64 -17.35 -4.90 7.31
C GLU A 64 -17.74 -5.89 6.20
N LYS A 65 -16.87 -6.10 5.19
CA LYS A 65 -17.07 -7.13 4.18
C LYS A 65 -17.08 -8.54 4.75
N ILE A 66 -16.13 -8.87 5.62
CA ILE A 66 -16.10 -10.18 6.29
C ILE A 66 -17.37 -10.43 7.09
N GLU A 67 -17.87 -9.40 7.78
CA GLU A 67 -19.04 -9.51 8.65
C GLU A 67 -20.35 -9.61 7.87
N ASN A 68 -20.45 -8.96 6.69
CA ASN A 68 -21.73 -8.74 6.01
C ASN A 68 -21.85 -9.33 4.59
N GLU A 69 -20.76 -9.73 3.94
CA GLU A 69 -20.77 -10.26 2.58
C GLU A 69 -20.43 -11.76 2.58
N GLU A 70 -21.36 -12.60 2.08
CA GLU A 70 -21.23 -14.07 2.07
C GLU A 70 -19.92 -14.56 1.40
N SER A 71 -19.50 -13.88 0.32
CA SER A 71 -18.25 -14.21 -0.39
C SER A 71 -16.98 -14.02 0.46
N PHE A 72 -17.07 -13.30 1.58
CA PHE A 72 -15.96 -13.01 2.48
C PHE A 72 -16.15 -13.62 3.88
N GLN A 73 -17.21 -14.40 4.11
CA GLN A 73 -17.66 -14.82 5.45
C GLN A 73 -16.64 -15.65 6.25
N ASN A 74 -15.58 -16.15 5.61
CA ASN A 74 -14.50 -16.89 6.27
C ASN A 74 -13.12 -16.26 6.06
N TYR A 75 -13.06 -15.01 5.63
CA TYR A 75 -11.78 -14.32 5.48
C TYR A 75 -11.24 -13.87 6.84
N LYS A 76 -9.91 -13.82 6.92
CA LYS A 76 -9.16 -13.25 8.04
C LYS A 76 -8.36 -12.05 7.55
N ILE A 77 -8.12 -11.13 8.49
CA ILE A 77 -7.26 -9.96 8.28
C ILE A 77 -6.17 -9.94 9.34
N ILE A 78 -4.91 -9.81 8.91
CA ILE A 78 -3.77 -9.64 9.82
C ILE A 78 -3.11 -8.29 9.53
N ASN A 79 -3.06 -7.44 10.55
CA ASN A 79 -2.31 -6.18 10.51
C ASN A 79 -0.87 -6.41 10.97
N LYS A 80 0.08 -6.39 10.05
CA LYS A 80 1.52 -6.48 10.31
C LYS A 80 2.16 -5.10 10.16
N GLY A 81 1.62 -4.11 10.88
CA GLY A 81 2.16 -2.75 10.95
C GLY A 81 1.64 -1.77 9.90
N PHE A 82 0.68 -2.15 9.05
CA PHE A 82 0.03 -1.24 8.11
C PHE A 82 -0.72 -0.12 8.83
N LEU A 83 -1.54 -0.43 9.84
CA LEU A 83 -2.26 0.61 10.59
C LEU A 83 -1.33 1.55 11.38
N ASP A 84 -0.12 1.09 11.68
CA ASP A 84 0.90 1.89 12.37
C ASP A 84 1.67 2.81 11.40
N GLY A 85 1.47 2.67 10.09
CA GLY A 85 2.25 3.37 9.06
C GLY A 85 3.71 2.97 9.05
N ARG A 86 4.02 1.69 9.33
CA ARG A 86 5.39 1.17 9.28
C ARG A 86 5.79 0.93 7.82
N LYS A 87 7.07 1.16 7.51
CA LYS A 87 7.69 0.72 6.25
C LYS A 87 7.55 -0.80 6.13
N LEU A 88 7.20 -1.29 4.94
CA LEU A 88 6.85 -2.71 4.73
C LEU A 88 5.75 -3.19 5.70
N GLY A 89 4.88 -2.29 6.16
CA GLY A 89 3.74 -2.63 6.99
C GLY A 89 2.67 -3.25 6.10
N HIS A 90 2.23 -4.48 6.42
CA HIS A 90 1.25 -5.19 5.61
C HIS A 90 -0.13 -5.24 6.25
N LEU A 91 -1.15 -5.23 5.41
CA LEU A 91 -2.45 -5.76 5.73
C LEU A 91 -2.69 -7.02 4.90
N LEU A 92 -2.62 -8.17 5.55
CA LEU A 92 -2.87 -9.47 4.91
C LEU A 92 -4.37 -9.78 4.96
N PHE A 93 -4.90 -10.29 3.86
CA PHE A 93 -6.31 -10.63 3.68
C PHE A 93 -6.41 -11.98 2.96
N PHE A 94 -7.08 -12.97 3.55
CA PHE A 94 -7.12 -14.32 3.01
C PHE A 94 -8.27 -15.16 3.58
N PRO A 95 -8.81 -16.16 2.86
CA PRO A 95 -9.70 -17.17 3.42
C PRO A 95 -9.04 -17.99 4.53
N ASP A 96 -9.74 -18.25 5.62
CA ASP A 96 -9.26 -19.06 6.74
C ASP A 96 -8.87 -20.49 6.33
N VAL A 97 -9.56 -21.04 5.32
CA VAL A 97 -9.30 -22.34 4.71
C VAL A 97 -7.93 -22.40 4.04
N TRP A 98 -7.22 -21.28 3.87
CA TRP A 98 -5.83 -21.29 3.38
C TRP A 98 -4.79 -21.60 4.43
N LEU A 99 -5.14 -21.49 5.72
CA LEU A 99 -4.20 -21.76 6.80
C LEU A 99 -3.77 -23.23 6.79
N LEU A 100 -2.47 -23.44 7.02
CA LEU A 100 -1.91 -24.77 7.30
C LEU A 100 -2.05 -25.04 8.82
N ASN A 101 -2.11 -26.31 9.21
CA ASN A 101 -2.34 -26.70 10.61
C ASN A 101 -1.42 -25.95 11.59
N ASN A 102 -2.02 -25.28 12.58
CA ASN A 102 -1.36 -24.49 13.62
C ASN A 102 -0.55 -23.27 13.13
N GLU A 103 -0.75 -22.81 11.89
CA GLU A 103 -0.12 -21.58 11.40
C GLU A 103 -1.08 -20.38 11.50
N ASP A 104 -0.52 -19.21 11.80
CA ASP A 104 -1.27 -17.95 11.83
C ASP A 104 -1.37 -17.28 10.45
N GLU A 105 -0.51 -17.67 9.50
CA GLU A 105 -0.43 -17.09 8.16
C GLU A 105 -0.35 -18.20 7.10
N PRO A 106 -1.14 -18.11 6.02
CA PRO A 106 -1.09 -19.06 4.91
C PRO A 106 0.16 -18.84 4.05
N ILE A 107 0.43 -19.79 3.15
CA ILE A 107 1.60 -19.72 2.25
C ILE A 107 1.51 -18.59 1.21
N LEU A 108 0.30 -18.15 0.88
CA LEU A 108 -0.02 -17.00 0.03
C LEU A 108 -1.14 -16.18 0.68
N SER A 109 -1.07 -14.87 0.58
CA SER A 109 -2.13 -13.94 1.05
C SER A 109 -2.32 -12.81 0.05
N TYR A 110 -3.52 -12.24 -0.01
CA TYR A 110 -3.65 -10.90 -0.59
C TYR A 110 -3.08 -9.89 0.38
N SER A 111 -2.39 -8.86 -0.12
CA SER A 111 -1.73 -7.86 0.71
C SER A 111 -1.98 -6.45 0.19
N LEU A 112 -2.12 -5.51 1.12
CA LEU A 112 -1.75 -4.10 0.95
C LEU A 112 -0.45 -3.86 1.70
N GLU A 113 0.50 -3.12 1.12
CA GLU A 113 1.81 -2.88 1.72
C GLU A 113 2.27 -1.44 1.48
N TYR A 114 2.92 -0.83 2.48
CA TYR A 114 3.68 0.41 2.29
C TYR A 114 5.07 0.14 1.72
N ASP A 115 5.57 1.03 0.86
CA ASP A 115 6.91 0.91 0.28
C ASP A 115 8.04 0.71 1.31
N ILE A 116 9.17 0.17 0.84
CA ILE A 116 10.39 0.04 1.64
C ILE A 116 11.00 1.40 1.97
N LYS A 117 10.87 2.39 1.09
CA LYS A 117 11.51 3.70 1.28
C LYS A 117 10.72 4.54 2.28
N ASP A 118 9.40 4.44 2.29
CA ASP A 118 8.52 5.28 3.09
C ASP A 118 7.14 4.66 3.40
N TYR A 119 6.20 5.48 3.85
CA TYR A 119 4.80 5.11 4.11
C TYR A 119 3.86 6.06 3.37
N TYR A 120 4.36 6.62 2.25
CA TYR A 120 3.61 7.46 1.32
C TYR A 120 3.07 6.62 0.17
N ASP A 121 3.82 5.64 -0.29
CA ASP A 121 3.40 4.80 -1.42
C ASP A 121 2.79 3.49 -0.93
N ILE A 122 1.67 3.08 -1.55
CA ILE A 122 0.99 1.81 -1.25
C ILE A 122 0.99 0.91 -2.48
N SER A 123 1.31 -0.36 -2.29
CA SER A 123 1.17 -1.43 -3.27
C SER A 123 0.12 -2.45 -2.84
N TYR A 124 -0.32 -3.28 -3.78
CA TYR A 124 -1.17 -4.44 -3.53
C TYR A 124 -0.76 -5.63 -4.37
N GLY A 125 -1.07 -6.83 -3.90
CA GLY A 125 -0.68 -8.05 -4.61
C GLY A 125 -0.97 -9.33 -3.86
N ILE A 126 -0.44 -10.43 -4.38
CA ILE A 126 -0.43 -11.75 -3.76
C ILE A 126 0.98 -11.97 -3.20
N ILE A 127 1.10 -11.86 -1.87
CA ILE A 127 2.37 -12.00 -1.16
C ILE A 127 2.58 -13.44 -0.72
N LYS A 128 3.84 -13.86 -0.74
CA LYS A 128 4.28 -15.13 -0.17
C LYS A 128 4.48 -15.00 1.33
N LYS A 129 4.28 -16.09 2.06
CA LYS A 129 4.62 -16.14 3.50
C LYS A 129 6.09 -15.79 3.76
N ASN A 130 6.97 -16.19 2.84
CA ASN A 130 8.36 -15.75 2.75
C ASN A 130 8.90 -16.06 1.35
N LYS A 131 10.07 -15.49 1.01
CA LYS A 131 10.71 -15.69 -0.29
C LYS A 131 10.95 -17.11 -0.80
N ASN A 132 10.87 -18.13 0.06
CA ASN A 132 11.10 -19.52 -0.32
C ASN A 132 9.81 -20.37 -0.40
N ILE A 133 8.69 -19.88 0.10
CA ILE A 133 7.42 -20.62 0.20
C ILE A 133 6.33 -19.84 -0.56
N PRO A 134 5.57 -20.44 -1.48
CA PRO A 134 5.61 -21.86 -1.84
C PRO A 134 6.74 -22.25 -2.78
N PHE A 135 7.42 -21.28 -3.38
CA PHE A 135 8.55 -21.48 -4.29
C PHE A 135 9.63 -20.43 -4.04
N ARG A 136 10.85 -20.75 -4.49
CA ARG A 136 12.02 -19.87 -4.42
C ARG A 136 12.12 -19.01 -5.68
N GLY A 137 12.44 -17.73 -5.48
CA GLY A 137 12.58 -16.76 -6.56
C GLY A 137 11.23 -16.30 -7.10
N TYR A 138 11.24 -15.86 -8.35
CA TYR A 138 10.15 -15.12 -9.00
C TYR A 138 9.14 -16.02 -9.74
N ASN A 139 9.57 -17.21 -10.19
CA ASN A 139 8.79 -18.04 -11.10
C ASN A 139 8.30 -19.35 -10.45
N PRO A 140 6.99 -19.58 -10.30
CA PRO A 140 6.41 -20.80 -9.74
C PRO A 140 6.34 -21.92 -10.76
N THR A 141 7.46 -22.29 -11.41
CA THR A 141 7.46 -23.22 -12.57
C THR A 141 6.88 -24.60 -12.28
N LYS A 142 6.83 -25.01 -11.02
CA LYS A 142 6.23 -26.29 -10.58
C LYS A 142 4.73 -26.22 -10.32
N PHE A 143 4.15 -25.02 -10.25
CA PHE A 143 2.76 -24.79 -9.89
C PHE A 143 2.06 -24.08 -11.06
N LYS A 144 1.38 -24.88 -11.89
CA LYS A 144 0.78 -24.42 -13.14
C LYS A 144 -0.20 -23.27 -12.90
N GLU A 145 -1.03 -23.38 -11.87
CA GLU A 145 -2.04 -22.40 -11.44
C GLU A 145 -1.40 -21.05 -11.13
N LEU A 146 -0.33 -21.06 -10.33
CA LEU A 146 0.38 -19.83 -9.96
C LEU A 146 1.08 -19.20 -11.17
N LEU A 147 1.63 -20.02 -12.08
CA LEU A 147 2.25 -19.53 -13.31
C LEU A 147 1.20 -18.90 -14.26
N GLU A 148 -0.01 -19.44 -14.31
CA GLU A 148 -1.12 -18.88 -15.08
C GLU A 148 -1.60 -17.55 -14.49
N ILE A 149 -1.76 -17.46 -13.16
CA ILE A 149 -2.04 -16.19 -12.46
C ILE A 149 -0.97 -15.14 -12.81
N GLN A 150 0.30 -15.49 -12.65
CA GLN A 150 1.40 -14.56 -12.87
C GLN A 150 1.39 -14.01 -14.30
N LYS A 151 1.31 -14.90 -15.31
CA LYS A 151 1.26 -14.49 -16.72
C LYS A 151 0.04 -13.63 -17.05
N LYS A 152 -1.13 -13.98 -16.50
CA LYS A 152 -2.38 -13.23 -16.71
C LYS A 152 -2.23 -11.80 -16.18
N LEU A 153 -1.68 -11.64 -14.98
CA LEU A 153 -1.59 -10.34 -14.31
C LEU A 153 -0.41 -9.49 -14.79
N GLU A 154 0.71 -10.10 -15.19
CA GLU A 154 1.82 -9.40 -15.85
C GLU A 154 1.36 -8.68 -17.14
N ASN A 155 0.36 -9.21 -17.85
CA ASN A 155 -0.24 -8.55 -19.01
C ASN A 155 -1.06 -7.29 -18.68
N ILE A 156 -1.35 -7.02 -17.40
CA ILE A 156 -2.10 -5.85 -16.93
C ILE A 156 -1.31 -5.04 -15.88
N ASP A 157 0.01 -4.98 -16.08
CA ASP A 157 1.01 -4.23 -15.31
C ASP A 157 1.21 -4.68 -13.86
N PHE A 158 0.97 -5.95 -13.52
CA PHE A 158 1.55 -6.50 -12.30
C PHE A 158 3.00 -6.94 -12.55
N GLU A 159 3.81 -6.87 -11.51
CA GLU A 159 5.18 -7.36 -11.49
C GLU A 159 5.30 -8.53 -10.53
N SER A 160 6.33 -9.38 -10.68
CA SER A 160 6.66 -10.45 -9.74
C SER A 160 7.94 -10.11 -8.97
N SER A 161 8.10 -10.64 -7.75
CA SER A 161 9.31 -10.42 -6.95
C SER A 161 9.71 -11.67 -6.15
N GLU A 162 10.82 -11.61 -5.42
CA GLU A 162 11.15 -12.71 -4.51
C GLU A 162 10.13 -12.85 -3.38
N GLU A 163 9.39 -11.81 -2.99
CA GLU A 163 8.42 -11.87 -1.90
C GLU A 163 6.98 -11.95 -2.41
N TYR A 164 6.71 -11.51 -3.64
CA TYR A 164 5.37 -11.50 -4.22
C TYR A 164 5.27 -12.45 -5.41
N LEU A 165 4.19 -13.23 -5.45
CA LEU A 165 3.79 -13.90 -6.69
C LEU A 165 3.53 -12.85 -7.77
N VAL A 166 2.74 -11.83 -7.40
CA VAL A 166 2.43 -10.67 -8.23
C VAL A 166 2.14 -9.47 -7.32
N TRP A 167 2.49 -8.27 -7.77
CA TRP A 167 2.21 -7.02 -7.06
C TRP A 167 2.14 -5.83 -8.03
N LYS A 168 1.51 -4.74 -7.60
CA LYS A 168 1.38 -3.51 -8.39
C LYS A 168 1.22 -2.29 -7.48
N TRP A 169 1.73 -1.14 -7.90
CA TRP A 169 1.42 0.15 -7.29
C TRP A 169 0.00 0.61 -7.62
N PHE A 170 -0.68 1.28 -6.69
CA PHE A 170 -1.95 1.93 -7.02
C PHE A 170 -1.75 3.02 -8.09
N LYS A 171 -2.77 3.24 -8.94
CA LYS A 171 -2.69 4.29 -9.96
C LYS A 171 -2.74 5.67 -9.33
N GLU A 172 -2.00 6.61 -9.90
CA GLU A 172 -2.03 7.99 -9.43
C GLU A 172 -3.43 8.62 -9.56
N PRO A 173 -3.83 9.46 -8.60
CA PRO A 173 -3.01 9.98 -7.48
C PRO A 173 -3.05 9.10 -6.21
N TYR A 174 -3.59 7.88 -6.27
CA TYR A 174 -3.72 6.98 -5.11
C TYR A 174 -2.45 6.17 -4.84
N GLY A 175 -1.52 6.15 -5.80
CA GLY A 175 -0.22 5.49 -5.66
C GLY A 175 0.65 6.18 -4.62
N GLY A 176 0.81 7.51 -4.76
CA GLY A 176 1.70 8.28 -3.90
C GLY A 176 1.01 9.31 -3.01
N MET A 177 0.88 9.00 -1.72
CA MET A 177 0.32 9.89 -0.70
C MET A 177 1.26 11.06 -0.30
N TRP A 178 2.33 11.31 -1.05
CA TRP A 178 3.17 12.51 -0.92
C TRP A 178 2.69 13.65 -1.85
N GLN A 179 1.92 13.31 -2.88
CA GLN A 179 1.44 14.21 -3.93
C GLN A 179 0.34 15.15 -3.43
N LEU A 180 0.26 16.35 -3.99
CA LEU A 180 -0.81 17.31 -3.66
C LEU A 180 -2.17 16.76 -4.09
N GLU A 181 -2.20 16.17 -5.28
CA GLU A 181 -3.36 15.61 -5.96
C GLU A 181 -4.06 14.54 -5.11
N PHE A 182 -3.29 13.75 -4.36
CA PHE A 182 -3.84 12.79 -3.39
C PHE A 182 -4.64 13.50 -2.29
N TYR A 183 -4.07 14.54 -1.67
CA TYR A 183 -4.76 15.26 -0.61
C TYR A 183 -5.97 16.05 -1.14
N GLU A 184 -5.88 16.59 -2.36
CA GLU A 184 -7.03 17.20 -3.03
C GLU A 184 -8.16 16.19 -3.21
N LYS A 185 -7.85 14.95 -3.62
CA LYS A 185 -8.84 13.87 -3.69
C LYS A 185 -9.50 13.58 -2.35
N VAL A 186 -8.72 13.50 -1.28
CA VAL A 186 -9.27 13.27 0.07
C VAL A 186 -10.18 14.43 0.50
N ILE A 187 -9.79 15.68 0.24
CA ILE A 187 -10.58 16.86 0.63
C ILE A 187 -11.89 16.95 -0.17
N ILE A 188 -11.84 16.65 -1.47
CA ILE A 188 -13.00 16.77 -2.37
C ILE A 188 -13.95 15.58 -2.24
N GLU A 189 -13.41 14.37 -2.24
CA GLU A 189 -14.19 13.13 -2.33
C GLU A 189 -14.43 12.47 -0.96
N GLY A 190 -13.65 12.85 0.05
CA GLY A 190 -13.70 12.31 1.39
C GLY A 190 -12.96 10.99 1.56
N VAL A 191 -12.58 10.70 2.82
CA VAL A 191 -11.82 9.51 3.21
C VAL A 191 -12.50 8.21 2.76
N ASN A 192 -13.83 8.13 2.86
CA ASN A 192 -14.57 6.92 2.48
C ASN A 192 -14.36 6.56 1.01
N LYS A 193 -14.45 7.54 0.10
CA LYS A 193 -14.34 7.26 -1.34
C LYS A 193 -12.90 6.89 -1.74
N VAL A 194 -11.92 7.55 -1.13
CA VAL A 194 -10.51 7.22 -1.30
C VAL A 194 -10.20 5.81 -0.78
N ALA A 195 -10.65 5.45 0.43
CA ALA A 195 -10.49 4.10 0.98
C ALA A 195 -11.17 3.03 0.10
N SER A 196 -12.37 3.31 -0.41
CA SER A 196 -13.08 2.40 -1.34
C SER A 196 -12.27 2.09 -2.59
N TYR A 197 -11.49 3.04 -3.12
CA TYR A 197 -10.63 2.77 -4.27
C TYR A 197 -9.66 1.62 -4.00
N TYR A 198 -8.91 1.68 -2.89
CA TYR A 198 -7.97 0.63 -2.50
C TYR A 198 -8.67 -0.73 -2.29
N VAL A 199 -9.82 -0.72 -1.60
CA VAL A 199 -10.60 -1.94 -1.35
C VAL A 199 -11.14 -2.56 -2.64
N ASN A 200 -11.57 -1.75 -3.60
CA ASN A 200 -12.13 -2.23 -4.87
C ASN A 200 -11.07 -2.84 -5.78
N GLU A 201 -9.87 -2.24 -5.84
CA GLU A 201 -8.74 -2.82 -6.57
C GLU A 201 -8.29 -4.15 -5.96
N LEU A 202 -8.24 -4.25 -4.62
CA LEU A 202 -7.96 -5.52 -3.94
C LEU A 202 -9.05 -6.56 -4.23
N LYS A 203 -10.33 -6.17 -4.18
CA LYS A 203 -11.46 -7.04 -4.53
C LYS A 203 -11.37 -7.54 -5.97
N SER A 204 -11.03 -6.66 -6.91
CA SER A 204 -10.84 -7.04 -8.32
C SER A 204 -9.72 -8.07 -8.49
N LEU A 205 -8.62 -7.95 -7.72
CA LEU A 205 -7.56 -8.95 -7.71
C LEU A 205 -8.06 -10.30 -7.18
N ILE A 206 -8.83 -10.30 -6.09
CA ILE A 206 -9.43 -11.50 -5.49
C ILE A 206 -10.33 -12.20 -6.51
N GLU A 207 -11.30 -11.48 -7.09
CA GLU A 207 -12.24 -12.02 -8.08
C GLU A 207 -11.55 -12.66 -9.29
N GLN A 208 -10.37 -12.17 -9.65
CA GLN A 208 -9.61 -12.67 -10.80
C GLN A 208 -8.72 -13.88 -10.50
N THR A 209 -8.47 -14.22 -9.23
CA THR A 209 -7.41 -15.16 -8.84
C THR A 209 -7.83 -16.19 -7.79
N GLN A 210 -8.93 -15.95 -7.07
CA GLN A 210 -9.34 -16.76 -5.92
C GLN A 210 -9.41 -18.25 -6.23
N ASP A 211 -10.14 -18.64 -7.29
CA ASP A 211 -10.33 -20.05 -7.66
C ASP A 211 -9.00 -20.76 -7.98
N ASP A 212 -8.08 -20.08 -8.66
CA ASP A 212 -6.77 -20.63 -9.01
C ASP A 212 -5.90 -20.81 -7.76
N ILE A 213 -5.96 -19.87 -6.82
CA ILE A 213 -5.25 -19.97 -5.54
C ILE A 213 -5.88 -21.06 -4.67
N ASP A 214 -7.20 -21.14 -4.58
CA ASP A 214 -7.92 -22.20 -3.83
C ASP A 214 -7.48 -23.60 -4.31
N ASN A 215 -7.50 -23.82 -5.63
CA ASN A 215 -7.02 -25.06 -6.24
C ASN A 215 -5.55 -25.36 -5.92
N PHE A 216 -4.69 -24.34 -5.98
CA PHE A 216 -3.29 -24.47 -5.62
C PHE A 216 -3.10 -24.85 -4.14
N ILE A 217 -3.79 -24.17 -3.22
CA ILE A 217 -3.70 -24.41 -1.78
C ILE A 217 -4.16 -25.82 -1.44
N GLU A 218 -5.26 -26.30 -2.02
CA GLU A 218 -5.76 -27.66 -1.81
C GLU A 218 -4.72 -28.71 -2.24
N LYS A 219 -4.11 -28.54 -3.42
CA LYS A 219 -3.04 -29.42 -3.91
C LYS A 219 -1.83 -29.38 -3.00
N TYR A 220 -1.39 -28.18 -2.61
CA TYR A 220 -0.26 -28.00 -1.71
C TYR A 220 -0.48 -28.71 -0.37
N LYS A 221 -1.67 -28.59 0.21
CA LYS A 221 -2.03 -29.28 1.46
C LYS A 221 -2.00 -30.80 1.30
N LYS A 222 -2.54 -31.34 0.21
CA LYS A 222 -2.49 -32.79 -0.10
C LYS A 222 -1.06 -33.29 -0.24
N GLU A 223 -0.20 -32.58 -0.97
CA GLU A 223 1.22 -32.93 -1.12
C GLU A 223 1.99 -32.92 0.20
N LYS A 224 1.55 -32.11 1.17
CA LYS A 224 2.13 -32.03 2.51
C LYS A 224 1.50 -32.97 3.54
N GLY A 225 0.49 -33.76 3.14
CA GLY A 225 -0.25 -34.63 4.07
C GLY A 225 -1.04 -33.86 5.14
N LEU A 226 -1.51 -32.65 4.81
CA LEU A 226 -2.30 -31.78 5.70
C LEU A 226 -3.81 -31.89 5.46
N LEU A 227 -4.20 -32.65 4.44
CA LEU A 227 -5.57 -33.04 4.07
C LEU A 227 -5.60 -34.54 3.80
#